data_AF-A0A6A5TYH7-F1
#
_entry.id   AF-A0A6A5TYH7-F1
#
_cell.length_a   1.000
_cell.length_b   1.000
_cell.length_c   1.000
_cell.angle_alpha   90.00
_cell.angle_beta   90.00
_cell.angle_gamma   90.00
#
_symmetry.space_group_name_H-M   'P 1'
#
loop_
_entity.id
_entity.type
_entity.pdbx_description
1 polymer ?
#
loop_
_entity_poly.entity_id
_entity_poly.type
_entity_poly.pdbx_seq_one_letter_code
_entity_poly.pdbx_strand_id
1 'polypeptide(L)'
;MYEPHHRGRPMAMFSFVAIFGTIYAGIQGLANVPLLLAIFAIFPETRGGVKLHKRAKELCKATGDERYVAEDDIYTPDIKSVLKASSIKAIRMLVTEPVVFAFGLWIAFCWAVVFLFLPVIPITFSEKRGCIVPEHRLYGAMFGAVWLPIGLFIYSFTQYEYLTWIGPVIGLAPIAFGIFFVFESTYSYTADYYGENSSSAIAGQGLMRNTLGAVTPLFASAFFHNVGSQYAGLILALFGTFLSLIPFVMFKFGHLLRARSKLAKEY
;
A
#
# COMPACT_ATOMS: atom_id res chain seq x y z
N MET A 1 -24.64 11.73 8.34
CA MET A 1 -23.74 10.74 7.67
C MET A 1 -23.20 11.40 6.42
N TYR A 2 -21.88 11.42 6.21
CA TYR A 2 -21.29 11.98 4.99
C TYR A 2 -21.72 11.16 3.76
N GLU A 3 -22.28 11.82 2.76
CA GLU A 3 -22.69 11.19 1.51
C GLU A 3 -21.49 10.58 0.76
N PRO A 4 -21.65 9.46 0.05
CA PRO A 4 -20.56 8.75 -0.64
C PRO A 4 -19.75 9.63 -1.60
N HIS A 5 -20.38 10.62 -2.25
CA HIS A 5 -19.72 11.54 -3.18
C HIS A 5 -18.73 12.49 -2.48
N HIS A 6 -18.96 12.81 -1.20
CA HIS A 6 -18.07 13.64 -0.40
C HIS A 6 -16.86 12.89 0.16
N ARG A 7 -16.82 11.55 0.10
CA ARG A 7 -15.70 10.73 0.61
C ARG A 7 -14.51 10.68 -0.35
N GLY A 8 -14.73 10.94 -1.63
CA GLY A 8 -13.67 10.94 -2.65
C GLY A 8 -12.62 12.03 -2.43
N ARG A 9 -13.02 13.21 -1.92
CA ARG A 9 -12.09 14.32 -1.62
C ARG A 9 -11.18 13.99 -0.43
N PRO A 10 -11.67 13.61 0.77
CA PRO A 10 -10.84 13.15 1.88
C PRO A 10 -9.94 11.96 1.53
N MET A 11 -10.45 10.99 0.76
CA MET A 11 -9.65 9.82 0.36
C MET A 11 -8.53 10.21 -0.60
N ALA A 12 -8.81 11.04 -1.61
CA ALA A 12 -7.76 11.55 -2.47
C ALA A 12 -6.71 12.35 -1.69
N MET A 13 -7.14 13.20 -0.76
CA MET A 13 -6.23 13.92 0.14
C MET A 13 -5.36 12.97 0.97
N PHE A 14 -5.90 11.86 1.49
CA PHE A 14 -5.14 10.82 2.20
C PHE A 14 -4.14 10.10 1.28
N SER A 15 -4.57 9.73 0.07
CA SER A 15 -3.72 9.17 -0.98
C SER A 15 -2.53 10.10 -1.28
N PHE A 16 -2.80 11.39 -1.46
CA PHE A 16 -1.78 12.37 -1.79
C PHE A 16 -0.78 12.60 -0.65
N VAL A 17 -1.23 12.61 0.62
CA VAL A 17 -0.34 12.75 1.78
C VAL A 17 0.59 11.55 1.94
N ALA A 18 0.10 10.33 1.74
CA ALA A 18 0.93 9.13 1.84
C ALA A 18 1.92 8.97 0.66
N ILE A 19 1.63 9.54 -0.50
CA ILE A 19 2.54 9.57 -1.67
C ILE A 19 3.62 10.66 -1.50
N PHE A 20 3.27 11.84 -0.98
CA PHE A 20 4.20 12.99 -0.92
C PHE A 20 4.88 13.20 0.43
N GLY A 21 4.30 12.76 1.54
CA GLY A 21 4.99 12.76 2.85
C GLY A 21 6.32 12.00 2.81
N THR A 22 6.41 11.03 1.89
CA THR A 22 7.61 10.25 1.59
C THR A 22 8.48 10.85 0.47
N ILE A 23 7.94 11.75 -0.36
CA ILE A 23 8.72 12.53 -1.35
C ILE A 23 9.52 13.63 -0.65
N TYR A 24 8.97 14.24 0.41
CA TYR A 24 9.70 15.20 1.24
C TYR A 24 10.84 14.57 2.06
N ALA A 25 10.90 13.24 2.16
CA ALA A 25 11.95 12.48 2.84
C ALA A 25 13.16 12.10 1.95
N GLY A 26 13.33 12.69 0.75
CA GLY A 26 14.50 12.51 -0.11
C GLY A 26 14.38 11.41 -1.18
N ILE A 27 15.52 10.75 -1.50
CA ILE A 27 15.75 9.75 -2.59
C ILE A 27 14.62 8.74 -2.77
N GLN A 28 13.90 8.42 -1.68
CA GLN A 28 12.71 7.57 -1.67
C GLN A 28 11.69 8.01 -2.72
N GLY A 29 11.24 9.27 -2.71
CA GLY A 29 10.16 9.75 -3.60
C GLY A 29 10.39 9.55 -5.11
N LEU A 30 11.65 9.60 -5.57
CA LEU A 30 12.01 9.47 -6.98
C LEU A 30 11.84 8.03 -7.50
N ALA A 31 12.03 7.02 -6.65
CA ALA A 31 11.98 5.61 -7.05
C ALA A 31 10.57 5.15 -7.49
N ASN A 32 9.51 5.84 -7.06
CA ASN A 32 8.12 5.48 -7.36
C ASN A 32 7.47 6.30 -8.47
N VAL A 33 8.17 7.26 -9.07
CA VAL A 33 7.66 7.99 -10.24
C VAL A 33 7.21 7.05 -11.37
N PRO A 34 7.95 5.97 -11.72
CA PRO A 34 7.48 5.01 -12.73
C PRO A 34 6.20 4.28 -12.33
N LEU A 35 6.04 3.91 -11.05
CA LEU A 35 4.84 3.26 -10.54
C LEU A 35 3.62 4.20 -10.60
N LEU A 36 3.80 5.46 -10.23
CA LEU A 36 2.75 6.48 -10.36
C LEU A 36 2.35 6.67 -11.82
N LEU A 37 3.31 6.78 -12.73
CA LEU A 37 3.04 6.90 -14.17
C LEU A 37 2.30 5.67 -14.72
N ALA A 38 2.68 4.46 -14.32
CA ALA A 38 2.00 3.23 -14.69
C ALA A 38 0.55 3.21 -14.16
N ILE A 39 0.33 3.66 -12.92
CA ILE A 39 -1.02 3.78 -12.35
C ILE A 39 -1.86 4.78 -13.16
N PHE A 40 -1.34 5.97 -13.47
CA PHE A 40 -2.06 6.97 -14.26
C PHE A 40 -2.34 6.51 -15.70
N ALA A 41 -1.46 5.67 -16.27
CA ALA A 41 -1.64 5.13 -17.61
C ALA A 41 -2.64 3.95 -17.67
N ILE A 42 -2.62 3.06 -16.66
CA ILE A 42 -3.41 1.83 -16.63
C ILE A 42 -4.80 2.06 -16.03
N PHE A 43 -4.90 2.87 -14.98
CA PHE A 43 -6.15 3.10 -14.27
C PHE A 43 -6.82 4.39 -14.75
N PRO A 44 -7.99 4.31 -15.41
CA PRO A 44 -8.71 5.50 -15.82
C PRO A 44 -9.19 6.29 -14.60
N GLU A 45 -9.14 7.61 -14.70
CA GLU A 45 -9.59 8.53 -13.66
C GLU A 45 -11.06 8.24 -13.28
N THR A 46 -11.26 7.78 -12.04
CA THR A 46 -12.55 7.25 -11.56
C THR A 46 -13.30 8.25 -10.68
N ARG A 47 -12.72 9.41 -10.38
CA ARG A 47 -13.35 10.45 -9.56
C ARG A 47 -14.56 11.05 -10.28
N GLY A 48 -15.72 10.98 -9.63
CA GLY A 48 -16.98 11.54 -10.14
C GLY A 48 -16.86 13.00 -10.56
N GLY A 49 -16.18 13.83 -9.75
CA GLY A 49 -15.92 15.24 -10.06
C GLY A 49 -15.14 15.47 -11.35
N VAL A 50 -14.15 14.63 -11.67
CA VAL A 50 -13.36 14.76 -12.91
C VAL A 50 -14.13 14.31 -14.14
N LYS A 51 -14.95 13.25 -14.01
CA LYS A 51 -15.87 12.84 -15.09
C LYS A 51 -16.95 13.89 -15.36
N LEU A 52 -17.50 14.49 -14.30
CA LEU A 52 -18.43 15.61 -14.39
C LEU A 52 -17.78 16.83 -15.05
N HIS A 53 -16.54 17.18 -14.69
CA HIS A 53 -15.77 18.25 -15.36
C HIS A 53 -15.60 17.98 -16.85
N LYS A 54 -15.13 16.79 -17.22
CA LYS A 54 -14.92 16.41 -18.61
C LYS A 54 -16.24 16.46 -19.40
N ARG A 55 -17.33 15.96 -18.80
CA ARG A 55 -18.66 15.97 -19.41
C ARG A 55 -19.24 17.37 -19.54
N ALA A 56 -19.09 18.22 -18.52
CA ALA A 56 -19.48 19.62 -18.55
C ALA A 56 -18.76 20.35 -19.70
N LYS A 57 -17.44 20.14 -19.83
CA LYS A 57 -16.64 20.71 -20.92
C LYS A 57 -17.02 20.19 -22.32
N GLU A 58 -17.36 18.92 -22.44
CA GLU A 58 -17.90 18.33 -23.68
C GLU A 58 -19.27 18.94 -24.04
N LEU A 59 -20.14 19.15 -23.04
CA LEU A 59 -21.45 19.77 -23.23
C LEU A 59 -21.32 21.24 -23.64
N CYS A 60 -20.46 22.03 -22.98
CA CYS A 60 -20.17 23.41 -23.38
C CYS A 60 -19.68 23.48 -24.83
N LYS A 61 -18.81 22.55 -25.26
CA LYS A 61 -18.33 22.49 -26.66
C LYS A 61 -19.41 22.10 -27.66
N ALA A 62 -20.34 21.21 -27.27
CA ALA A 62 -21.41 20.73 -28.16
C ALA A 62 -22.58 21.70 -28.29
N THR A 63 -22.92 22.42 -27.20
CA THR A 63 -24.07 23.35 -27.17
C THR A 63 -23.69 24.82 -27.28
N GLY A 64 -22.41 25.18 -27.10
CA GLY A 64 -21.98 26.58 -27.06
C GLY A 64 -22.45 27.34 -25.81
N ASP A 65 -23.11 26.67 -24.86
CA ASP A 65 -23.61 27.28 -23.62
C ASP A 65 -22.61 27.01 -22.49
N GLU A 66 -21.98 28.06 -21.98
CA GLU A 66 -20.96 27.99 -20.92
C GLU A 66 -21.55 27.77 -19.51
N ARG A 67 -22.88 27.69 -19.38
CA ARG A 67 -23.54 27.47 -18.08
C ARG A 67 -23.34 26.08 -17.50
N TYR A 68 -22.90 25.10 -18.30
CA TYR A 68 -22.58 23.77 -17.80
C TYR A 68 -21.22 23.77 -17.09
N VAL A 69 -21.23 23.87 -15.76
CA VAL A 69 -20.02 23.89 -14.93
C VAL A 69 -20.11 22.77 -13.90
N ALA A 70 -19.03 22.02 -13.69
CA ALA A 70 -19.00 21.04 -12.59
C ALA A 70 -18.82 21.77 -11.25
N GLU A 71 -19.42 21.27 -10.17
CA GLU A 71 -19.31 21.88 -8.84
C GLU A 71 -17.85 22.03 -8.37
N ASP A 72 -16.99 21.09 -8.77
CA ASP A 72 -15.54 21.13 -8.51
C ASP A 72 -14.79 22.20 -9.35
N ASP A 73 -15.37 22.74 -10.43
CA ASP A 73 -14.76 23.78 -11.26
C ASP A 73 -14.92 25.19 -10.68
N ILE A 74 -16.06 25.43 -10.05
CA ILE A 74 -16.39 26.69 -9.36
C ILE A 74 -15.41 26.92 -8.20
N TYR A 75 -14.94 25.83 -7.59
CA TYR A 75 -13.95 25.82 -6.53
C TYR A 75 -12.78 24.91 -6.92
N THR A 76 -11.97 25.33 -7.90
CA THR A 76 -10.72 24.65 -8.29
C THR A 76 -9.55 25.13 -7.42
N PRO A 77 -9.23 24.49 -6.27
CA PRO A 77 -7.95 24.67 -5.64
C PRO A 77 -6.86 24.10 -6.56
N ASP A 78 -5.83 24.89 -6.83
CA ASP A 78 -4.60 24.43 -7.48
C ASP A 78 -4.08 23.14 -6.84
N ILE A 79 -3.53 22.21 -7.62
CA ILE A 79 -3.05 20.90 -7.12
C ILE A 79 -2.06 21.09 -5.96
N LYS A 80 -1.20 22.11 -6.03
CA LYS A 80 -0.27 22.44 -4.93
C LYS A 80 -1.01 22.90 -3.68
N SER A 81 -2.11 23.64 -3.84
CA SER A 81 -2.94 24.10 -2.72
C SER A 81 -3.73 22.95 -2.08
N VAL A 82 -4.25 22.00 -2.87
CA VAL A 82 -4.89 20.77 -2.36
C VAL A 82 -3.87 19.91 -1.61
N LEU A 83 -2.69 19.73 -2.20
CA LEU A 83 -1.61 18.95 -1.60
C LEU A 83 -1.20 19.55 -0.25
N LYS A 84 -0.93 20.85 -0.21
CA LYS A 84 -0.55 21.57 0.99
C LYS A 84 -1.66 21.53 2.05
N ALA A 85 -2.92 21.75 1.64
CA ALA A 85 -4.07 21.68 2.54
C ALA A 85 -4.25 20.27 3.15
N SER A 86 -3.98 19.22 2.38
CA SER A 86 -4.10 17.83 2.82
C SER A 86 -3.06 17.47 3.87
N SER A 87 -1.79 17.75 3.57
CA SER A 87 -0.68 17.47 4.50
C SER A 87 -0.81 18.28 5.79
N ILE A 88 -1.20 19.56 5.68
CA ILE A 88 -1.43 20.41 6.85
C ILE A 88 -2.59 19.88 7.70
N LYS A 89 -3.67 19.38 7.08
CA LYS A 89 -4.81 18.82 7.82
C LYS A 89 -4.42 17.57 8.61
N ALA A 90 -3.67 16.66 8.00
CA ALA A 90 -3.18 15.46 8.67
C ALA A 90 -2.27 15.79 9.86
N ILE A 91 -1.31 16.70 9.68
CA ILE A 91 -0.41 17.15 10.76
C ILE A 91 -1.19 17.86 11.86
N ARG A 92 -2.12 18.74 11.49
CA ARG A 92 -2.98 19.44 12.45
C ARG A 92 -3.78 18.43 13.26
N MET A 93 -4.43 17.46 12.63
CA MET A 93 -5.16 16.39 13.33
C MET A 93 -4.26 15.60 14.28
N LEU A 94 -3.03 15.27 13.88
CA LEU A 94 -2.09 14.54 14.74
C LEU A 94 -1.72 15.32 16.02
N VAL A 95 -1.60 16.66 15.92
CA VAL A 95 -1.21 17.52 17.06
C VAL A 95 -2.42 17.96 17.88
N THR A 96 -3.57 18.21 17.26
CA THR A 96 -4.75 18.77 17.92
C THR A 96 -5.74 17.73 18.42
N GLU A 97 -5.81 16.56 17.80
CA GLU A 97 -6.76 15.51 18.19
C GLU A 97 -6.07 14.48 19.11
N PRO A 98 -6.41 14.43 20.41
CA PRO A 98 -5.70 13.58 21.39
C PRO A 98 -5.83 12.08 21.08
N VAL A 99 -6.94 11.66 20.48
CA VAL A 99 -7.17 10.28 20.06
C VAL A 99 -6.22 9.87 18.93
N VAL A 100 -6.01 10.76 17.95
CA VAL A 100 -5.10 10.51 16.82
C VAL A 100 -3.67 10.44 17.32
N PHE A 101 -3.29 11.33 18.23
CA PHE A 101 -1.97 11.31 18.88
C PHE A 101 -1.73 10.01 19.65
N ALA A 102 -2.66 9.59 20.53
CA ALA A 102 -2.50 8.41 21.36
C ALA A 102 -2.37 7.11 20.54
N PHE A 103 -3.24 6.91 19.55
CA PHE A 103 -3.14 5.74 18.68
C PHE A 103 -1.92 5.80 17.76
N GLY A 104 -1.57 6.98 17.25
CA GLY A 104 -0.35 7.19 16.48
C GLY A 104 0.90 6.82 17.27
N LEU A 105 0.98 7.26 18.53
CA LEU A 105 2.08 6.95 19.43
C LEU A 105 2.16 5.44 19.72
N TRP A 106 1.02 4.80 19.98
CA TRP A 106 0.96 3.35 20.21
C TRP A 106 1.45 2.55 19.00
N ILE A 107 0.95 2.89 17.80
CA ILE A 107 1.37 2.23 16.56
C ILE A 107 2.86 2.46 16.30
N ALA A 108 3.37 3.68 16.52
CA ALA A 108 4.78 3.99 16.37
C ALA A 108 5.65 3.18 17.35
N PHE A 109 5.22 3.02 18.60
CA PHE A 109 5.91 2.19 19.58
C PHE A 109 5.93 0.71 19.17
N CYS A 110 4.79 0.13 18.76
CA CYS A 110 4.74 -1.25 18.29
C CYS A 110 5.69 -1.48 17.11
N TRP A 111 5.72 -0.56 16.13
CA TRP A 111 6.65 -0.64 15.00
C TRP A 111 8.11 -0.51 15.45
N ALA A 112 8.43 0.42 16.35
CA ALA A 112 9.77 0.58 16.87
C ALA A 112 10.27 -0.70 17.56
N VAL A 113 9.41 -1.34 18.36
CA VAL A 113 9.70 -2.62 19.00
C VAL A 113 10.01 -3.70 17.96
N VAL A 114 9.17 -3.87 16.93
CA VAL A 114 9.40 -4.83 15.84
C VAL A 114 10.74 -4.58 15.15
N PHE A 115 11.02 -3.33 14.76
CA PHE A 115 12.29 -2.98 14.09
C PHE A 115 13.53 -3.15 14.97
N LEU A 116 13.40 -2.97 16.29
CA LEU A 116 14.47 -3.24 17.23
C LEU A 116 14.76 -4.74 17.37
N PHE A 117 13.77 -5.61 17.18
CA PHE A 117 13.95 -7.06 17.26
C PHE A 117 14.51 -7.69 15.96
N LEU A 118 14.34 -7.06 14.79
CA LEU A 118 14.91 -7.53 13.53
C LEU A 118 16.41 -7.86 13.59
N PRO A 119 17.30 -6.98 14.11
CA PRO A 119 18.73 -7.25 14.21
C PRO A 119 19.12 -8.17 15.37
N VAL A 120 18.23 -8.48 16.31
CA VAL A 120 18.56 -9.32 17.49
C VAL A 120 18.96 -10.73 17.07
N ILE A 121 18.25 -11.32 16.09
CA ILE A 121 18.55 -12.66 15.57
C ILE A 121 19.97 -12.71 14.95
N PRO A 122 20.36 -11.87 13.97
CA PRO A 122 21.71 -11.94 13.43
C PRO A 122 22.77 -11.61 14.48
N ILE A 123 22.56 -10.66 15.39
CA ILE A 123 23.54 -10.34 16.44
C ILE A 123 23.80 -11.57 17.32
N THR A 124 22.74 -12.21 17.83
CA THR A 124 22.86 -13.35 18.75
C THR A 124 23.39 -14.63 18.09
N PHE A 125 23.08 -14.86 16.81
CA PHE A 125 23.46 -16.09 16.11
C PHE A 125 24.71 -15.96 15.22
N SER A 126 25.12 -14.74 14.83
CA SER A 126 26.35 -14.52 14.04
C SER A 126 27.61 -14.84 14.83
N GLU A 127 27.62 -14.58 16.15
CA GLU A 127 28.74 -14.91 17.03
C GLU A 127 29.02 -16.42 17.12
N LYS A 128 28.02 -17.28 16.85
CA LYS A 128 28.14 -18.74 17.01
C LYS A 128 28.08 -19.55 15.71
N ARG A 129 27.50 -19.03 14.63
CA ARG A 129 27.20 -19.83 13.40
C ARG A 129 27.71 -19.24 12.07
N GLY A 130 28.47 -18.14 12.09
CA GLY A 130 28.94 -17.49 10.87
C GLY A 130 27.85 -16.68 10.14
N CYS A 131 28.18 -16.13 8.97
CA CYS A 131 27.24 -15.30 8.21
C CYS A 131 26.02 -16.11 7.73
N ILE A 132 24.83 -15.66 8.11
CA ILE A 132 23.56 -16.25 7.68
C ILE A 132 23.30 -15.80 6.24
N VAL A 133 23.05 -16.75 5.32
CA VAL A 133 22.63 -16.42 3.96
C VAL A 133 21.25 -15.74 3.98
N PRO A 134 21.06 -14.61 3.28
CA PRO A 134 19.82 -13.85 3.31
C PRO A 134 18.58 -14.69 2.98
N GLU A 135 18.69 -15.65 2.06
CA GLU A 135 17.59 -16.50 1.60
C GLU A 135 16.90 -17.27 2.74
N HIS A 136 17.62 -17.62 3.81
CA HIS A 136 17.04 -18.28 4.99
C HIS A 136 16.04 -17.38 5.75
N ARG A 137 16.06 -16.06 5.54
CA ARG A 137 15.05 -15.15 6.10
C ARG A 137 13.68 -15.34 5.46
N LEU A 138 13.59 -15.98 4.29
CA LEU A 138 12.34 -16.16 3.55
C LEU A 138 11.47 -17.32 4.05
N TYR A 139 11.93 -18.17 4.98
CA TYR A 139 11.11 -19.27 5.51
C TYR A 139 9.79 -18.79 6.10
N GLY A 140 9.81 -17.67 6.84
CA GLY A 140 8.59 -17.05 7.37
C GLY A 140 7.68 -16.54 6.25
N ALA A 141 8.23 -15.92 5.21
CA ALA A 141 7.46 -15.46 4.06
C ALA A 141 6.84 -16.62 3.29
N MET A 142 7.56 -17.73 3.08
CA MET A 142 7.02 -18.93 2.43
C MET A 142 5.85 -19.53 3.22
N PHE A 143 5.93 -19.52 4.55
CA PHE A 143 4.82 -19.94 5.40
C PHE A 143 3.64 -18.97 5.33
N GLY A 144 3.88 -17.67 5.52
CA GLY A 144 2.85 -16.62 5.47
C GLY A 144 2.18 -16.48 4.10
N ALA A 145 2.92 -16.75 3.02
CA ALA A 145 2.43 -16.74 1.65
C ALA A 145 1.34 -17.77 1.38
N VAL A 146 1.24 -18.84 2.15
CA VAL A 146 0.13 -19.80 2.04
C VAL A 146 -1.12 -19.30 2.77
N TRP A 147 -0.94 -18.63 3.91
CA TRP A 147 -2.06 -18.14 4.74
C TRP A 147 -2.78 -16.94 4.13
N LEU A 148 -2.05 -16.04 3.46
CA LEU A 148 -2.62 -14.88 2.78
C LEU A 148 -3.75 -15.26 1.79
N PRO A 149 -3.51 -16.12 0.77
CA PRO A 149 -4.55 -16.48 -0.18
C PRO A 149 -5.68 -17.29 0.46
N ILE A 150 -5.39 -18.19 1.41
CA ILE A 150 -6.43 -18.92 2.17
C ILE A 150 -7.41 -17.92 2.81
N GLY A 151 -6.89 -16.92 3.50
CA GLY A 151 -7.72 -15.90 4.13
C GLY A 151 -8.49 -15.04 3.12
N LEU A 152 -7.87 -14.66 2.00
CA LEU A 152 -8.53 -13.91 0.93
C LEU A 152 -9.67 -14.70 0.29
N PHE A 153 -9.52 -16.01 0.07
CA PHE A 153 -10.58 -16.86 -0.45
C PHE A 153 -11.74 -17.00 0.55
N ILE A 154 -11.44 -17.28 1.83
CA ILE A 154 -12.46 -17.36 2.89
C ILE A 154 -13.23 -16.04 2.95
N TYR A 155 -12.52 -14.92 3.01
CA TYR A 155 -13.14 -13.60 3.06
C TYR A 155 -14.05 -13.37 1.84
N SER A 156 -13.55 -13.58 0.63
CA SER A 156 -14.30 -13.31 -0.60
C SER A 156 -15.56 -14.15 -0.77
N PHE A 157 -15.48 -15.45 -0.41
CA PHE A 157 -16.63 -16.37 -0.53
C PHE A 157 -17.61 -16.30 0.65
N THR A 158 -17.32 -15.49 1.66
CA THR A 158 -18.23 -15.29 2.81
C THR A 158 -18.85 -13.90 2.86
N GLN A 159 -18.58 -13.04 1.87
CA GLN A 159 -19.12 -11.69 1.74
C GLN A 159 -20.52 -11.63 1.08
N TYR A 160 -21.27 -12.72 1.06
CA TYR A 160 -22.64 -12.69 0.55
C TYR A 160 -23.59 -12.06 1.57
N GLU A 161 -24.55 -11.26 1.10
CA GLU A 161 -25.53 -10.57 1.97
C GLU A 161 -26.38 -11.54 2.80
N TYR A 162 -26.64 -12.74 2.28
CA TYR A 162 -27.41 -13.79 2.97
C TYR A 162 -26.57 -14.58 4.01
N LEU A 163 -25.25 -14.39 4.06
CA LEU A 163 -24.37 -15.05 5.02
C LEU A 163 -24.11 -14.18 6.24
N THR A 164 -23.88 -14.82 7.38
CA THR A 164 -23.51 -14.13 8.62
C THR A 164 -22.13 -13.47 8.52
N TRP A 165 -21.98 -12.32 9.18
CA TRP A 165 -20.74 -11.54 9.26
C TRP A 165 -19.52 -12.29 9.84
N ILE A 166 -19.73 -13.43 10.50
CA ILE A 166 -18.68 -14.25 11.13
C ILE A 166 -17.69 -14.77 10.08
N GLY A 167 -18.16 -15.17 8.90
CA GLY A 167 -17.30 -15.73 7.84
C GLY A 167 -16.17 -14.78 7.41
N PRO A 168 -16.48 -13.52 7.03
CA PRO A 168 -15.46 -12.54 6.70
C PRO A 168 -14.52 -12.24 7.88
N VAL A 169 -15.03 -12.19 9.11
CA VAL A 169 -14.19 -11.97 10.30
C VAL A 169 -13.19 -13.10 10.51
N ILE A 170 -13.60 -14.36 10.31
CA ILE A 170 -12.69 -15.51 10.34
C ILE A 170 -11.64 -15.38 9.24
N GLY A 171 -12.02 -14.93 8.04
CA GLY A 171 -11.09 -14.69 6.93
C GLY A 171 -10.04 -13.62 7.22
N LEU A 172 -10.35 -12.60 8.03
CA LEU A 172 -9.39 -11.53 8.36
C LEU A 172 -8.18 -12.04 9.17
N ALA A 173 -8.35 -13.06 10.02
CA ALA A 173 -7.26 -13.60 10.84
C ALA A 173 -6.11 -14.20 10.01
N PRO A 174 -6.33 -15.17 9.10
CA PRO A 174 -5.27 -15.70 8.23
C PRO A 174 -4.74 -14.65 7.24
N ILE A 175 -5.53 -13.68 6.80
CA ILE A 175 -5.03 -12.53 6.01
C ILE A 175 -3.99 -11.76 6.82
N ALA A 176 -4.35 -11.31 8.04
CA ALA A 176 -3.47 -10.53 8.89
C ALA A 176 -2.19 -11.31 9.25
N PHE A 177 -2.35 -12.60 9.57
CA PHE A 177 -1.25 -13.50 9.88
C PHE A 177 -0.29 -13.67 8.68
N GLY A 178 -0.83 -13.93 7.49
CA GLY A 178 -0.03 -14.06 6.26
C GLY A 178 0.71 -12.78 5.92
N ILE A 179 0.05 -11.62 5.98
CA ILE A 179 0.66 -10.31 5.74
C ILE A 179 1.81 -10.07 6.72
N PHE A 180 1.61 -10.33 8.01
CA PHE A 180 2.64 -10.10 9.03
C PHE A 180 3.92 -10.89 8.75
N PHE A 181 3.81 -12.19 8.47
CA PHE A 181 4.97 -13.05 8.20
C PHE A 181 5.69 -12.69 6.90
N VAL A 182 4.94 -12.40 5.83
CA VAL A 182 5.51 -11.94 4.56
C VAL A 182 6.24 -10.62 4.76
N PHE A 183 5.62 -9.69 5.49
CA PHE A 183 6.20 -8.39 5.78
C PHE A 183 7.52 -8.52 6.55
N GLU A 184 7.49 -9.20 7.69
CA GLU A 184 8.65 -9.29 8.59
C GLU A 184 9.85 -10.00 7.93
N SER A 185 9.56 -11.09 7.23
CA SER A 185 10.58 -11.87 6.52
C SER A 185 11.21 -11.10 5.36
N THR A 186 10.43 -10.30 4.64
CA THR A 186 10.94 -9.49 3.52
C THR A 186 11.79 -8.33 4.03
N TYR A 187 11.41 -7.69 5.15
CA TYR A 187 12.24 -6.66 5.78
C TYR A 187 13.58 -7.22 6.27
N SER A 188 13.54 -8.39 6.94
CA SER A 188 14.74 -9.10 7.37
C SER A 188 15.64 -9.49 6.19
N TYR A 189 15.06 -10.04 5.12
CA TYR A 189 15.78 -10.43 3.91
C TYR A 189 16.46 -9.22 3.26
N THR A 190 15.73 -8.13 3.05
CA THR A 190 16.26 -6.90 2.43
C THR A 190 17.36 -6.28 3.28
N ALA A 191 17.26 -6.34 4.61
CA ALA A 191 18.30 -5.88 5.51
C ALA A 191 19.62 -6.62 5.29
N ASP A 192 19.57 -7.96 5.30
CA ASP A 192 20.77 -8.79 5.14
C ASP A 192 21.31 -8.77 3.69
N TYR A 193 20.42 -8.72 2.69
CA TYR A 193 20.78 -8.76 1.27
C TYR A 193 21.57 -7.51 0.82
N TYR A 194 21.18 -6.33 1.31
CA TYR A 194 21.80 -5.06 0.90
C TYR A 194 22.82 -4.49 1.89
N GLY A 195 22.93 -5.04 3.11
CA GLY A 195 23.97 -4.65 4.07
C GLY A 195 23.96 -3.14 4.37
N GLU A 196 25.00 -2.42 3.97
CA GLU A 196 25.12 -0.96 4.15
C GLU A 196 23.99 -0.18 3.45
N ASN A 197 23.52 -0.69 2.30
CA ASN A 197 22.44 -0.08 1.52
C ASN A 197 21.03 -0.51 2.00
N SER A 198 20.93 -1.26 3.10
CA SER A 198 19.67 -1.81 3.61
C SER A 198 18.63 -0.75 3.96
N SER A 199 19.04 0.33 4.61
CA SER A 199 18.15 1.42 5.03
C SER A 199 17.44 2.04 3.83
N SER A 200 18.18 2.32 2.76
CA SER A 200 17.65 2.84 1.48
C SER A 200 16.75 1.84 0.76
N ALA A 201 17.10 0.56 0.75
CA ALA A 201 16.29 -0.49 0.11
C ALA A 201 14.96 -0.69 0.85
N ILE A 202 15.01 -0.79 2.18
CA ILE A 202 13.83 -0.91 3.06
C ILE A 202 12.93 0.32 2.92
N ALA A 203 13.52 1.50 2.84
CA ALA A 203 12.83 2.73 2.57
C ALA A 203 12.09 2.73 1.23
N GLY A 204 12.74 2.30 0.14
CA GLY A 204 12.12 2.14 -1.17
C GLY A 204 10.93 1.18 -1.15
N GLN A 205 11.07 0.06 -0.44
CA GLN A 205 9.97 -0.89 -0.21
C GLN A 205 8.80 -0.27 0.57
N GLY A 206 9.10 0.45 1.66
CA GLY A 206 8.10 1.13 2.47
C GLY A 206 7.32 2.18 1.68
N LEU A 207 8.00 2.91 0.80
CA LEU A 207 7.37 3.86 -0.10
C LEU A 207 6.42 3.19 -1.10
N MET A 208 6.82 2.11 -1.76
CA MET A 208 5.94 1.35 -2.67
C MET A 208 4.67 0.88 -1.96
N ARG A 209 4.80 0.34 -0.75
CA ARG A 209 3.66 -0.03 0.10
C ARG A 209 2.75 1.17 0.39
N ASN A 210 3.32 2.28 0.84
CA ASN A 210 2.54 3.48 1.19
C ASN A 210 1.87 4.11 -0.03
N THR A 211 2.51 4.07 -1.20
CA THR A 211 1.98 4.56 -2.48
C THR A 211 0.80 3.72 -2.95
N LEU A 212 0.92 2.39 -2.90
CA LEU A 212 -0.18 1.51 -3.26
C LEU A 212 -1.36 1.69 -2.27
N GLY A 213 -1.08 1.68 -0.96
CA GLY A 213 -2.10 1.92 0.06
C GLY A 213 -2.79 3.29 -0.06
N ALA A 214 -2.03 4.30 -0.50
CA ALA A 214 -2.56 5.60 -0.85
C ALA A 214 -3.50 5.52 -2.05
N VAL A 215 -3.09 4.95 -3.17
CA VAL A 215 -3.88 4.98 -4.42
C VAL A 215 -5.11 4.08 -4.34
N THR A 216 -5.04 2.92 -3.67
CA THR A 216 -6.11 1.92 -3.70
C THR A 216 -7.51 2.48 -3.35
N PRO A 217 -7.70 3.29 -2.29
CA PRO A 217 -8.98 3.92 -1.99
C PRO A 217 -9.61 4.75 -3.13
N LEU A 218 -8.81 5.30 -4.05
CA LEU A 218 -9.30 6.16 -5.13
C LEU A 218 -10.24 5.41 -6.08
N PHE A 219 -9.94 4.14 -6.34
CA PHE A 219 -10.73 3.30 -7.24
C PHE A 219 -11.45 2.16 -6.52
N ALA A 220 -11.10 1.84 -5.27
CA ALA A 220 -11.67 0.70 -4.54
C ALA A 220 -13.20 0.71 -4.55
N SER A 221 -13.84 1.84 -4.24
CA SER A 221 -15.31 1.90 -4.23
C SER A 221 -15.93 1.58 -5.59
N ALA A 222 -15.36 2.11 -6.67
CA ALA A 222 -15.84 1.85 -8.02
C ALA A 222 -15.57 0.39 -8.46
N PHE A 223 -14.42 -0.15 -8.07
CA PHE A 223 -14.04 -1.53 -8.34
C PHE A 223 -15.01 -2.52 -7.67
N PHE A 224 -15.22 -2.41 -6.35
CA PHE A 224 -16.13 -3.30 -5.63
C PHE A 224 -17.59 -3.15 -6.05
N HIS A 225 -18.03 -1.94 -6.42
CA HIS A 225 -19.40 -1.71 -6.87
C HIS A 225 -19.65 -2.25 -8.30
N ASN A 226 -18.74 -2.01 -9.25
CA ASN A 226 -18.95 -2.38 -10.66
C ASN A 226 -18.70 -3.85 -10.93
N VAL A 227 -17.71 -4.45 -10.26
CA VAL A 227 -17.36 -5.86 -10.43
C VAL A 227 -18.24 -6.76 -9.56
N GLY A 228 -18.83 -6.21 -8.50
CA GLY A 228 -19.51 -6.95 -7.45
C GLY A 228 -18.51 -7.43 -6.40
N SER A 229 -18.91 -7.34 -5.13
CA SER A 229 -18.00 -7.53 -3.99
C SER A 229 -17.27 -8.87 -4.00
N GLN A 230 -17.98 -9.94 -4.36
CA GLN A 230 -17.45 -11.30 -4.34
C GLN A 230 -16.45 -11.56 -5.47
N TYR A 231 -16.78 -11.12 -6.68
CA TYR A 231 -15.87 -11.24 -7.83
C TYR A 231 -14.65 -10.34 -7.68
N ALA A 232 -14.82 -9.14 -7.13
CA ALA A 232 -13.71 -8.26 -6.77
C ALA A 232 -12.76 -8.92 -5.75
N GLY A 233 -13.32 -9.55 -4.71
CA GLY A 233 -12.56 -10.35 -3.75
C GLY A 233 -11.83 -11.53 -4.39
N LEU A 234 -12.51 -12.29 -5.26
CA LEU A 234 -11.92 -13.43 -5.97
C LEU A 234 -10.72 -13.02 -6.83
N ILE A 235 -10.84 -11.91 -7.57
CA ILE A 235 -9.73 -11.37 -8.38
C ILE A 235 -8.53 -11.05 -7.49
N LEU A 236 -8.76 -10.42 -6.33
CA LEU A 236 -7.70 -10.12 -5.36
C LEU A 236 -7.09 -11.39 -4.76
N ALA A 237 -7.90 -12.42 -4.48
CA ALA A 237 -7.43 -13.71 -3.97
C ALA A 237 -6.54 -14.44 -4.98
N LEU A 238 -6.95 -14.46 -6.26
CA LEU A 238 -6.17 -15.05 -7.35
C LEU A 238 -4.85 -14.31 -7.56
N PHE A 239 -4.91 -12.98 -7.59
CA PHE A 239 -3.70 -12.15 -7.72
C PHE A 239 -2.77 -12.31 -6.51
N GLY A 240 -3.32 -12.32 -5.30
CA GLY A 240 -2.58 -12.59 -4.07
C GLY A 240 -1.93 -13.97 -4.06
N THR A 241 -2.61 -14.99 -4.58
CA THR A 241 -2.06 -16.35 -4.74
C THR A 241 -0.87 -16.36 -5.69
N PHE A 242 -0.97 -15.67 -6.83
CA PHE A 242 0.14 -15.56 -7.76
C PHE A 242 1.35 -14.84 -7.14
N LEU A 243 1.13 -13.71 -6.47
CA LEU A 243 2.20 -12.99 -5.77
C LEU A 243 2.80 -13.76 -4.60
N SER A 244 2.04 -14.67 -4.00
CA SER A 244 2.51 -15.56 -2.92
C SER A 244 3.58 -16.55 -3.39
N LEU A 245 3.81 -16.68 -4.71
CA LEU A 245 4.92 -17.46 -5.25
C LEU A 245 6.28 -16.74 -5.15
N ILE A 246 6.29 -15.41 -4.97
CA ILE A 246 7.51 -14.59 -4.97
C ILE A 246 8.55 -15.07 -3.94
N PRO A 247 8.19 -15.33 -2.66
CA PRO A 247 9.16 -15.82 -1.67
C PRO A 247 9.82 -17.14 -2.08
N PHE A 248 9.10 -18.06 -2.72
CA PHE A 248 9.63 -19.33 -3.19
C PHE A 248 10.62 -19.14 -4.35
N VAL A 249 10.28 -18.25 -5.28
CA VAL A 249 11.16 -17.89 -6.41
C VAL A 249 12.43 -17.21 -5.89
N MET A 250 12.30 -16.26 -4.95
CA MET A 250 13.44 -15.57 -4.34
C MET A 250 14.30 -16.51 -3.51
N PHE A 251 13.72 -17.48 -2.81
CA PHE A 251 14.48 -18.49 -2.08
C PHE A 251 15.32 -19.35 -3.03
N LYS A 252 14.75 -19.78 -4.17
CA LYS A 252 15.44 -20.64 -5.13
C LYS A 252 16.49 -19.90 -5.96
N PHE A 253 16.18 -18.69 -6.41
CA PHE A 253 17.01 -17.94 -7.37
C PHE A 253 17.71 -16.71 -6.76
N GLY A 254 17.56 -16.46 -5.46
CA GLY A 254 18.13 -15.29 -4.76
C GLY A 254 19.64 -15.17 -4.95
N HIS A 255 20.35 -16.29 -4.87
CA HIS A 255 21.81 -16.34 -5.09
C HIS A 255 22.21 -15.82 -6.49
N LEU A 256 21.44 -16.11 -7.54
CA LEU A 256 21.71 -15.63 -8.91
C LEU A 256 21.42 -14.14 -9.04
N LEU A 257 20.36 -13.66 -8.41
CA LEU A 257 19.99 -12.24 -8.39
C LEU A 257 21.05 -11.43 -7.65
N ARG A 258 21.59 -11.99 -6.56
CA ARG A 258 22.67 -11.40 -5.78
C ARG A 258 23.96 -11.28 -6.57
N ALA A 259 24.37 -12.36 -7.25
CA ALA A 259 25.57 -12.37 -8.08
C ALA A 259 25.53 -11.33 -9.22
N ARG A 260 24.34 -10.88 -9.64
CA ARG A 260 24.15 -9.85 -10.67
C ARG A 260 24.02 -8.43 -10.10
N SER A 261 23.84 -8.28 -8.79
CA SER A 261 23.53 -6.99 -8.17
C SER A 261 24.79 -6.28 -7.68
N LYS A 262 25.04 -5.07 -8.19
CA LYS A 262 26.15 -4.21 -7.75
C LYS A 262 25.97 -3.63 -6.34
N LEU A 263 24.76 -3.69 -5.80
CA LEU A 263 24.37 -3.08 -4.52
C LEU A 263 24.21 -4.11 -3.40
N ALA A 264 24.21 -5.40 -3.75
CA ALA A 264 24.07 -6.46 -2.79
C ALA A 264 25.39 -6.68 -2.03
N LYS A 265 25.28 -7.17 -0.80
CA LYS A 265 26.45 -7.47 0.03
C LYS A 265 27.23 -8.65 -0.53
N GLU A 266 28.53 -8.46 -0.74
CA GLU A 266 29.47 -9.56 -1.04
C GLU A 266 29.75 -10.35 0.25
N TYR A 267 29.73 -11.68 0.15
CA TYR A 267 30.01 -12.62 1.23
C TYR A 267 31.14 -13.54 0.81
#